data_AF-A0A7V9F4D4-F1
#
_entry.id   AF-A0A7V9F4D4-F1
#
_cell.length_a   1.000
_cell.length_b   1.000
_cell.length_c   1.000
_cell.angle_alpha   90.00
_cell.angle_beta   90.00
_cell.angle_gamma   90.00
#
_symmetry.space_group_name_H-M   'P 1'
#
loop_
_entity.id
_entity.type
_entity.pdbx_description
1 polymer ?
#
loop_
_entity_poly.entity_id
_entity_poly.type
_entity_poly.pdbx_seq_one_letter_code
_entity_poly.pdbx_strand_id
1 'polypeptide(L)' 'RSQGLVIDVEHESLGEIQLAGPPLRFFDPEGRETTPSVHKAPPTLDADGAEIRRWLATEGTP' A
#
# COMPACT_ATOMS: atom_id res chain seq x y z
N ARG A 1 -19.98 -11.04 1.45
CA ARG A 1 -19.11 -9.83 1.37
C ARG A 1 -18.19 -9.85 2.58
N SER A 2 -16.87 -9.76 2.41
CA SER A 2 -15.83 -9.97 3.43
C SER A 2 -15.73 -8.90 4.53
N GLN A 3 -16.58 -7.86 4.50
CA GLN A 3 -16.47 -6.67 5.36
C GLN A 3 -15.09 -6.01 5.33
N GLY A 4 -14.40 -6.04 4.17
CA GLY A 4 -13.08 -5.45 3.99
C GLY A 4 -11.92 -6.33 4.45
N LEU A 5 -12.17 -7.57 4.90
CA LEU A 5 -11.12 -8.51 5.30
C LEU A 5 -10.40 -9.19 4.12
N VAL A 6 -10.95 -9.02 2.91
CA VAL A 6 -10.32 -9.41 1.64
C VAL A 6 -10.48 -8.23 0.70
N ILE A 7 -9.37 -7.82 0.08
CA ILE A 7 -9.30 -6.72 -0.88
C ILE A 7 -8.72 -7.22 -2.21
N ASP A 8 -9.17 -6.63 -3.31
CA ASP A 8 -8.65 -6.89 -4.65
C ASP A 8 -7.64 -5.79 -5.01
N VAL A 9 -6.50 -6.17 -5.59
CA VAL A 9 -5.48 -5.24 -6.08
C VAL A 9 -5.00 -5.67 -7.47
N GLU A 10 -4.64 -4.68 -8.29
CA GLU A 10 -4.01 -4.93 -9.60
C GLU A 10 -2.49 -4.98 -9.45
N HIS A 11 -1.91 -6.17 -9.59
CA HIS A 11 -0.47 -6.39 -9.49
C HIS A 11 0.17 -6.45 -10.88
N GLU A 12 1.22 -5.65 -11.09
CA GLU A 12 1.88 -5.44 -12.40
C GLU A 12 2.20 -6.75 -13.16
N SER A 13 2.67 -7.78 -12.46
CA SER A 13 3.02 -9.08 -13.09
C SER A 13 1.96 -10.17 -12.98
N LEU A 14 1.00 -10.05 -12.06
CA LEU A 14 0.08 -11.14 -11.70
C LEU A 14 -1.37 -10.86 -12.11
N GLY A 15 -1.68 -9.62 -12.52
CA GLY A 15 -3.04 -9.17 -12.76
C GLY A 15 -3.79 -8.90 -11.45
N GLU A 16 -5.11 -9.06 -11.50
CA GLU A 16 -5.97 -8.95 -10.33
C GLU A 16 -5.72 -10.10 -9.34
N ILE A 17 -5.38 -9.75 -8.10
CA ILE A 17 -5.14 -10.71 -7.00
C ILE A 17 -5.84 -10.28 -5.72
N GLN A 18 -6.06 -11.25 -4.82
CA GLN A 18 -6.66 -11.01 -3.51
C GLN A 18 -5.62 -10.96 -2.40
N LEU A 19 -5.74 -9.96 -1.54
CA LEU A 19 -4.92 -9.80 -0.34
C LEU A 19 -5.80 -9.77 0.92
N ALA A 20 -5.18 -10.10 2.05
CA ALA A 20 -5.80 -9.87 3.35
C ALA A 20 -5.98 -8.37 3.57
N GLY A 21 -7.19 -7.96 3.89
CA GLY A 21 -7.49 -6.59 4.28
C GLY A 21 -7.12 -6.29 5.75
N PRO A 22 -7.36 -5.06 6.23
CA PRO A 22 -6.98 -4.65 7.58
C PRO A 22 -7.70 -5.50 8.64
N PRO A 23 -6.97 -6.19 9.54
CA PRO A 23 -7.58 -7.03 10.57
C PRO A 23 -8.13 -6.23 11.75
N LEU A 24 -7.75 -4.95 11.86
CA LEU A 24 -8.16 -4.04 12.93
C LEU A 24 -8.94 -2.86 12.34
N ARG A 25 -9.87 -2.33 13.14
CA ARG A 25 -10.57 -1.08 12.83
C ARG A 25 -10.10 0.03 13.76
N PHE A 26 -9.87 1.20 13.17
CA PHE A 26 -9.47 2.41 13.88
C PHE A 26 -10.62 3.41 13.85
N PHE A 27 -10.79 4.13 14.96
CA PHE A 27 -11.81 5.15 15.12
C PHE A 27 -11.17 6.40 15.70
N ASP A 28 -11.62 7.58 15.25
CA ASP A 28 -11.26 8.85 15.87
C ASP A 28 -11.99 9.04 17.23
N PRO A 29 -11.70 10.11 18.00
CA PRO A 29 -12.38 10.37 19.27
C PRO A 29 -13.90 10.56 19.15
N GLU A 30 -14.40 10.99 17.98
CA GLU A 30 -15.81 11.17 17.67
C GLU A 30 -16.51 9.87 17.24
N GLY A 31 -15.78 8.75 17.15
CA GLY A 31 -16.29 7.42 16.80
C GLY A 31 -16.41 7.17 15.29
N ARG A 32 -15.86 8.03 14.44
CA ARG A 32 -15.81 7.83 12.98
C ARG A 32 -14.65 6.92 12.61
N GLU A 33 -14.91 5.94 11.75
CA GLU A 33 -13.90 5.01 11.27
C GLU A 33 -12.82 5.71 10.42
N THR A 34 -11.55 5.41 10.72
CA THR A 34 -10.35 5.95 10.07
C THR A 34 -9.41 4.84 9.57
N THR A 35 -9.86 3.58 9.61
CA THR A 35 -9.10 2.42 9.14
C THR A 35 -8.61 2.63 7.70
N PRO A 36 -7.29 2.53 7.43
CA PRO A 36 -6.78 2.49 6.06
C PRO A 36 -7.37 1.29 5.33
N SER A 37 -8.15 1.56 4.28
CA SER A 37 -8.86 0.53 3.52
C SER A 37 -8.27 0.28 2.13
N VAL A 38 -7.28 1.08 1.73
CA VAL A 38 -6.63 1.00 0.41
C VAL A 38 -5.18 0.59 0.59
N HIS A 39 -4.79 -0.47 -0.10
CA HIS A 39 -3.41 -0.89 -0.27
C HIS A 39 -3.07 -0.94 -1.75
N LYS A 40 -1.86 -0.50 -2.10
CA LYS A 40 -1.28 -0.79 -3.41
C LYS A 40 -0.88 -2.27 -3.47
N ALA A 41 -0.85 -2.84 -4.67
CA ALA A 41 -0.28 -4.16 -4.86
C ALA A 41 1.19 -4.18 -4.38
N PRO A 42 1.68 -5.32 -3.86
CA PRO A 42 3.09 -5.50 -3.54
C PRO A 42 3.96 -5.13 -4.75
N PRO A 43 5.07 -4.40 -4.54
CA PRO A 43 5.93 -4.02 -5.65
C PRO A 43 6.67 -5.22 -6.22
N THR A 44 6.99 -5.13 -7.50
CA THR A 44 7.95 -6.03 -8.16
C THR A 44 9.38 -5.77 -7.66
N LEU A 45 10.32 -6.65 -8.00
CA LEU A 45 11.72 -6.48 -7.65
C LEU A 45 12.29 -5.19 -8.27
N ASP A 46 12.85 -4.30 -7.44
CA ASP A 46 13.43 -3.00 -7.81
C ASP A 46 12.42 -1.96 -8.37
N ALA A 47 11.10 -2.13 -8.16
CA ALA A 47 10.06 -1.23 -8.70
C ALA A 47 10.30 0.26 -8.38
N ASP A 48 10.70 0.58 -7.15
CA ASP A 48 10.96 1.96 -6.69
C ASP A 48 12.47 2.33 -6.73
N GLY A 49 13.33 1.44 -7.21
CA GLY A 49 14.78 1.58 -7.08
C GLY A 49 15.35 2.83 -7.76
N ALA A 50 14.85 3.15 -8.96
CA ALA A 50 15.28 4.34 -9.71
C ALA A 50 14.87 5.65 -9.02
N GLU A 51 13.71 5.67 -8.36
CA GLU A 51 13.24 6.85 -7.62
C GLU A 51 14.07 7.07 -6.35
N ILE A 52 14.32 6.01 -5.59
CA ILE A 52 15.14 6.07 -4.37
C ILE A 52 16.56 6.52 -4.69
N ARG A 53 17.19 5.96 -5.75
CA ARG A 53 18.54 6.37 -6.17
C ARG A 53 18.59 7.84 -6.61
N ARG A 54 17.55 8.34 -7.29
CA ARG A 54 17.45 9.77 -7.64
C ARG A 54 17.33 10.64 -6.39
N TRP A 55 16.48 10.27 -5.44
CA TRP A 55 16.33 11.00 -4.18
C TRP A 55 17.67 11.09 -3.43
N LEU A 56 18.39 9.98 -3.26
CA LEU A 56 19.69 9.97 -2.60
C LEU A 56 20.74 10.84 -3.31
N ALA A 57 20.71 10.89 -4.64
CA ALA A 57 21.62 11.75 -5.41
C ALA A 57 21.38 13.25 -5.16
N THR A 58 20.17 13.65 -4.76
CA THR A 58 19.88 15.05 -4.40
C THR A 58 20.46 15.45 -3.04
N GLU A 59 20.60 14.50 -2.10
CA GLU A 59 21.18 14.75 -0.77
C GLU A 59 22.72 14.65 -0.76
N GLY A 60 23.31 14.03 -1.79
CA GLY A 60 24.75 13.84 -1.94
C GLY A 60 25.52 14.99 -2.59
N THR A 61 24.90 16.17 -2.75
CA THR A 61 25.58 17.37 -3.26
C THR A 61 26.14 18.16 -2.07
N PRO A 62 27.46 18.34 -1.90
CA PRO A 62 27.98 19.38 -1.01
C PRO A 62 27.65 20.79 -1.53
#